data_AF-A0A2V7U4S7-F1
#
_entry.id   AF-A0A2V7U4S7-F1
#
_cell.length_a   1.000
_cell.length_b   1.000
_cell.length_c   1.000
_cell.angle_alpha   90.00
_cell.angle_beta   90.00
_cell.angle_gamma   90.00
#
_symmetry.space_group_name_H-M   'P 1'
#
loop_
_entity.id
_entity.type
_entity.pdbx_description
1 polymer ?
#
loop_
_entity_poly.entity_id
_entity_poly.type
_entity_poly.pdbx_seq_one_letter_code
_entity_poly.pdbx_strand_id
1 'polypeptide(L)' 'MTTHIPKVGEADRKWFVIDAKDQVLGKLATTAAVILTGKSKPIYTPFLDTGDH' A
#
# COMPACT_ATOMS: atom_id res chain seq x y z
N MET A 1 -11.40 -2.61 24.85
CA MET A 1 -10.52 -3.13 23.78
C MET A 1 -9.85 -1.96 23.10
N THR A 2 -8.57 -2.07 22.77
CA THR A 2 -7.82 -1.07 22.02
C THR A 2 -7.61 -1.55 20.58
N THR A 3 -7.66 -0.63 19.62
CA THR A 3 -7.39 -0.94 18.21
C THR A 3 -5.92 -1.32 18.04
N HIS A 4 -5.66 -2.34 17.23
CA HIS A 4 -4.29 -2.77 16.92
C HIS A 4 -3.56 -1.71 16.10
N ILE A 5 -2.36 -1.33 16.54
CA ILE A 5 -1.45 -0.42 15.83
C ILE A 5 -0.17 -1.22 15.54
N PRO A 6 0.21 -1.43 14.27
CA PRO A 6 1.43 -2.15 13.92
C PRO A 6 2.67 -1.38 14.40
N LYS A 7 3.74 -2.10 14.74
CA LYS A 7 5.02 -1.47 15.13
C LYS A 7 5.78 -0.97 13.90
N VAL A 8 6.58 0.07 14.11
CA VAL A 8 7.49 0.59 13.08
C VAL A 8 8.51 -0.50 12.74
N GLY A 9 8.48 -0.99 11.49
CA GLY A 9 9.36 -2.06 11.00
C GLY A 9 8.74 -3.47 10.95
N GLU A 10 7.51 -3.64 11.42
CA GLU A 10 6.79 -4.93 11.34
C GLU A 10 6.07 -5.13 9.99
N ALA A 11 5.98 -4.07 9.19
CA ALA A 11 5.36 -4.13 7.87
C ALA A 11 6.26 -4.86 6.88
N ASP A 12 5.93 -6.11 6.55
CA ASP A 12 6.50 -6.81 5.40
C ASP A 12 6.14 -6.06 4.11
N ARG A 13 7.16 -5.44 3.50
CA ARG A 13 7.06 -4.71 2.24
C ARG A 13 7.47 -5.62 1.09
N LYS A 14 6.55 -5.84 0.16
CA LYS A 14 6.80 -6.61 -1.07
C LYS A 14 7.09 -5.64 -2.20
N TRP A 15 7.86 -6.11 -3.18
CA TRP A 15 8.09 -5.38 -4.42
C TRP A 15 7.08 -5.80 -5.48
N PHE A 16 6.48 -4.81 -6.14
CA PHE A 16 5.55 -4.99 -7.25
C PHE A 16 6.13 -4.41 -8.53
N VAL A 17 5.85 -5.09 -9.64
CA VAL A 17 6.14 -4.59 -10.99
C VAL A 17 4.79 -4.44 -11.67
N ILE A 18 4.46 -3.21 -12.07
CA ILE A 18 3.21 -2.90 -12.76
C ILE A 18 3.53 -2.69 -14.24
N ASP A 19 2.93 -3.53 -15.10
CA ASP A 19 2.94 -3.30 -16.53
C ASP A 19 1.94 -2.18 -16.88
N ALA A 20 2.46 -1.08 -17.43
CA ALA A 20 1.69 0.10 -17.79
C ALA A 20 1.19 0.08 -19.24
N LYS A 21 1.50 -0.96 -20.02
CA LYS A 21 1.10 -1.03 -21.42
C LYS A 21 -0.43 -1.07 -21.57
N ASP A 22 -0.94 -0.24 -22.48
CA ASP A 22 -2.37 -0.09 -22.78
C ASP A 22 -3.27 0.27 -21.58
N GLN A 23 -2.69 0.79 -20.49
CA GLN A 23 -3.42 1.23 -19.32
C GLN A 23 -3.71 2.73 -19.33
N VAL A 24 -4.89 3.09 -18.84
CA VAL A 24 -5.25 4.50 -18.63
C VAL A 24 -4.49 5.04 -17.41
N LEU A 25 -3.67 6.07 -17.63
CA LEU A 25 -2.80 6.68 -16.62
C LEU A 25 -3.48 6.89 -15.26
N GLY A 26 -4.67 7.50 -15.25
CA GLY A 26 -5.38 7.80 -13.99
C GLY A 26 -5.80 6.55 -13.21
N LYS A 27 -6.17 5.47 -13.90
CA LYS A 27 -6.54 4.19 -13.26
C LYS A 27 -5.29 3.52 -12.68
N LEU A 28 -4.23 3.46 -13.46
CA LEU A 28 -2.95 2.89 -13.03
C LEU A 28 -2.36 3.65 -11.83
N ALA A 29 -2.36 4.98 -11.88
CA ALA A 29 -1.89 5.82 -10.79
C ALA A 29 -2.71 5.60 -9.50
N THR A 30 -4.03 5.45 -9.61
CA THR A 30 -4.89 5.17 -8.46
C THR A 30 -4.56 3.81 -7.85
N THR A 31 -4.36 2.78 -8.66
CA THR A 31 -3.98 1.44 -8.18
C THR A 31 -2.61 1.45 -7.52
N ALA A 32 -1.61 2.11 -8.13
CA ALA A 32 -0.29 2.27 -7.55
C ALA A 32 -0.34 3.01 -6.21
N ALA A 33 -1.14 4.07 -6.09
CA ALA A 33 -1.30 4.81 -4.83
C ALA A 33 -1.91 3.95 -3.71
N VAL A 34 -2.82 3.03 -4.03
CA VAL A 34 -3.40 2.09 -3.04
C VAL A 34 -2.34 1.12 -2.51
N ILE A 35 -1.45 0.64 -3.38
CA ILE A 35 -0.34 -0.26 -3.02
C ILE A 35 0.68 0.49 -2.15
N LEU A 36 1.09 1.68 -2.57
CA LEU A 36 2.05 2.53 -1.85
C LEU A 36 1.53 3.00 -0.49
N THR A 37 0.23 3.21 -0.33
CA THR A 37 -0.35 3.56 0.97
C THR A 37 -0.65 2.35 1.84
N GLY A 38 -0.59 1.13 1.29
CA GLY A 38 -0.91 -0.10 2.01
C GLY A 38 -2.38 -0.22 2.40
N LYS A 39 -3.28 0.54 1.76
CA LYS A 39 -4.73 0.52 2.03
C LYS A 39 -5.38 -0.83 1.76
N SER A 40 -4.73 -1.67 0.95
CA SER A 40 -5.14 -3.05 0.71
C SER A 40 -4.79 -4.01 1.86
N LYS A 41 -3.90 -3.61 2.78
CA LYS A 41 -3.46 -4.46 3.91
C LYS A 41 -4.37 -4.25 5.13
N PRO A 42 -4.65 -5.32 5.90
CA PRO A 42 -5.47 -5.23 7.11
C PRO A 42 -4.79 -4.45 8.25
N ILE A 43 -3.48 -4.21 8.14
CA ILE A 43 -2.69 -3.41 9.10
C ILE A 43 -2.68 -1.91 8.76
N TYR A 44 -3.47 -1.47 7.77
CA TYR A 44 -3.50 -0.08 7.34
C TYR A 44 -3.73 0.87 8.51
N THR A 45 -2.80 1.80 8.67
CA THR A 45 -2.82 2.79 9.74
C THR A 45 -2.56 4.16 9.10
N PRO A 46 -3.51 5.13 9.14
CA PRO A 46 -3.43 6.34 8.31
C PRO A 46 -2.18 7.20 8.50
N PHE A 47 -1.57 7.18 9.69
CA PHE A 47 -0.38 7.97 10.02
C PHE A 47 0.94 7.21 9.83
N LEU A 48 0.89 5.92 9.50
CA LEU A 48 2.06 5.06 9.35
C LEU A 48 2.14 4.52 7.92
N ASP A 49 3.34 4.55 7.33
CA ASP A 49 3.58 3.93 6.04
C ASP A 49 3.65 2.40 6.15
N THR A 50 2.51 1.76 5.88
CA THR A 50 2.35 0.31 5.79
C THR A 50 2.36 -0.20 4.34
N GLY A 51 2.76 0.65 3.40
CA GLY A 51 2.77 0.39 1.96
C GLY A 51 3.71 -0.71 1.51
N ASP A 52 3.59 -1.03 0.23
CA ASP A 52 4.52 -1.87 -0.52
C ASP A 52 5.34 -1.04 -1.50
N HIS A 53 6.39 -1.65 -2.06
CA HIS A 53 7.31 -1.05 -3.02
C HIS A 53 6.89 -1.32 -4.46
#